data_AF-A0A327HQR8-F1
#
_entry.id   AF-A0A327HQR8-F1
#
_cell.length_a   1.000
_cell.length_b   1.000
_cell.length_c   1.000
_cell.angle_alpha   90.00
_cell.angle_beta   90.00
_cell.angle_gamma   90.00
#
_symmetry.space_group_name_H-M   'P 1'
#
loop_
_entity.id
_entity.type
_entity.pdbx_description
1 polymer ?
#
loop_
_entity_poly.entity_id
_entity_poly.type
_entity_poly.pdbx_seq_one_letter_code
_entity_poly.pdbx_strand_id
1 'polypeptide(L)'
;TPGDGARILAFDAILELQRDLILPPDNFTLSLNIVEDGYRKSARTTAGNFTRNESTSAELNASKLNPRGEEGVFEADSAEELMQQLLNQPGARFGQGEWVWTVVAQDADPDAFIPGTIDPDEGNDWNLKIEIRVLVPQLTEVAEE
;
A
#
# COMPACT_ATOMS: atom_id res chain seq x y z
N THR A 1 8.06 5.61 8.78
CA THR A 1 7.04 5.69 7.70
C THR A 1 7.70 5.39 6.38
N PRO A 2 7.01 4.85 5.36
CA PRO A 2 7.59 4.63 4.04
C PRO A 2 8.25 5.88 3.42
N GLY A 3 7.78 7.08 3.79
CA GLY A 3 8.31 8.36 3.28
C GLY A 3 9.52 8.90 4.04
N ASP A 4 9.99 8.24 5.09
CA ASP A 4 11.09 8.77 5.89
C ASP A 4 12.41 8.80 5.08
N GLY A 5 13.02 9.98 4.98
CA GLY A 5 14.22 10.18 4.15
C GLY A 5 14.01 10.02 2.64
N ALA A 6 12.76 9.89 2.15
CA ALA A 6 12.48 9.57 0.76
C ALA A 6 11.19 10.21 0.24
N ARG A 7 11.04 10.29 -1.08
CA ARG A 7 9.77 10.66 -1.71
C ARG A 7 9.03 9.43 -2.17
N ILE A 8 7.76 9.31 -1.82
CA ILE A 8 6.90 8.24 -2.32
C ILE A 8 6.53 8.50 -3.79
N LEU A 9 6.87 7.60 -4.70
CA LEU A 9 6.50 7.75 -6.11
C LEU A 9 5.21 6.99 -6.45
N ALA A 10 5.07 5.81 -5.88
CA ALA A 10 3.95 4.90 -6.13
C ALA A 10 3.85 3.86 -5.01
N PHE A 11 2.68 3.24 -4.91
CA PHE A 11 2.51 1.98 -4.19
C PHE A 11 1.62 1.05 -5.00
N ASP A 12 1.82 -0.25 -4.79
CA ASP A 12 1.07 -1.33 -5.38
C ASP A 12 0.85 -2.37 -4.26
N ALA A 13 -0.41 -2.64 -3.91
CA ALA A 13 -0.78 -3.56 -2.85
C ALA A 13 -1.80 -4.58 -3.36
N ILE A 14 -1.57 -5.85 -3.03
CA ILE A 14 -2.41 -6.97 -3.44
C ILE A 14 -2.71 -7.79 -2.19
N LEU A 15 -3.99 -7.92 -1.85
CA LEU A 15 -4.51 -8.89 -0.91
C LEU A 15 -4.96 -10.12 -1.71
N GLU A 16 -4.39 -11.27 -1.44
CA GLU A 16 -4.78 -12.55 -2.06
C GLU A 16 -5.33 -13.48 -0.99
N LEU A 17 -6.51 -14.05 -1.24
CA LEU A 17 -7.07 -15.10 -0.39
C LEU A 17 -6.54 -16.45 -0.89
N GLN A 18 -6.10 -17.27 0.04
CA GLN A 18 -5.76 -18.65 -0.23
C GLN A 18 -7.03 -19.38 -0.65
N ARG A 19 -6.91 -20.19 -1.70
CA ARG A 19 -8.04 -20.96 -2.20
C ARG A 19 -8.41 -22.09 -1.25
N ASP A 20 -9.68 -22.14 -0.92
CA ASP A 20 -10.37 -23.37 -0.56
C ASP A 20 -10.87 -24.05 -1.84
N LEU A 21 -10.68 -25.37 -1.94
CA LEU A 21 -11.16 -26.19 -3.07
C LEU A 21 -12.56 -26.76 -2.82
N ILE A 22 -13.04 -26.66 -1.58
CA ILE A 22 -14.27 -27.27 -1.08
C ILE A 22 -15.33 -26.20 -0.85
N LEU A 23 -14.93 -25.04 -0.32
CA LEU A 23 -15.82 -23.93 0.02
C LEU A 23 -15.63 -22.73 -0.92
N PRO A 24 -16.68 -21.92 -1.17
CA PRO A 24 -16.53 -20.64 -1.84
C PRO A 24 -15.54 -19.72 -1.08
N PRO A 25 -14.92 -18.75 -1.76
CA PRO A 25 -14.07 -17.78 -1.09
C PRO A 25 -14.92 -16.68 -0.42
N ASP A 26 -14.46 -16.25 0.75
CA ASP A 26 -14.98 -15.13 1.52
C ASP A 26 -14.78 -13.78 0.83
N ASN A 27 -15.47 -12.78 1.38
CA ASN A 27 -15.35 -11.40 0.96
C ASN A 27 -14.54 -10.58 1.96
N PHE A 28 -13.34 -10.16 1.56
CA PHE A 28 -12.47 -9.29 2.33
C PHE A 28 -12.45 -7.88 1.73
N THR A 29 -12.24 -6.86 2.56
CA THR A 29 -11.95 -5.49 2.12
C THR A 29 -10.56 -5.08 2.59
N LEU A 30 -9.72 -4.67 1.63
CA LEU A 30 -8.44 -4.02 1.87
C LEU A 30 -8.63 -2.50 1.85
N SER A 31 -8.11 -1.81 2.85
CA SER A 31 -8.13 -0.34 2.93
C SER A 31 -6.76 0.23 3.31
N LEU A 32 -6.44 1.39 2.76
CA LEU A 32 -5.28 2.21 3.11
C LEU A 32 -5.77 3.59 3.59
N ASN A 33 -5.23 4.06 4.70
CA ASN A 33 -5.35 5.42 5.19
C ASN A 33 -3.97 6.01 5.48
N ILE A 34 -3.60 7.10 4.80
CA ILE A 34 -2.40 7.89 5.09
C ILE A 34 -2.86 9.11 5.89
N VAL A 35 -2.54 9.12 7.18
CA VAL A 35 -3.22 9.96 8.17
C VAL A 35 -3.00 11.45 7.88
N GLU A 36 -1.76 11.84 7.65
CA GLU A 36 -1.32 13.22 7.51
C GLU A 36 -1.74 13.84 6.17
N ASP A 37 -1.88 13.02 5.13
CA ASP A 37 -2.34 13.45 3.80
C ASP A 37 -3.87 13.43 3.66
N GLY A 38 -4.57 12.83 4.63
CA GLY A 38 -6.01 12.54 4.51
C GLY A 38 -6.35 11.60 3.34
N TYR A 39 -5.37 10.84 2.83
CA TYR A 39 -5.55 9.95 1.70
C TYR A 39 -6.19 8.64 2.15
N ARG A 40 -7.27 8.24 1.46
CA ARG A 40 -7.99 6.99 1.72
C ARG A 40 -8.31 6.26 0.44
N LYS A 41 -8.08 4.95 0.44
CA LYS A 41 -8.45 4.07 -0.67
C LYS A 41 -8.87 2.71 -0.13
N SER A 42 -9.87 2.08 -0.75
CA SER A 42 -10.31 0.73 -0.39
C SER A 42 -10.74 -0.07 -1.61
N ALA A 43 -10.64 -1.39 -1.51
CA ALA A 43 -11.05 -2.35 -2.53
C ALA A 43 -11.56 -3.62 -1.85
N ARG A 44 -12.64 -4.20 -2.40
CA ARG A 44 -13.14 -5.52 -1.99
C ARG A 44 -12.47 -6.60 -2.83
N THR A 45 -12.30 -7.79 -2.25
CA THR A 45 -11.87 -8.95 -3.02
C THR A 45 -12.87 -9.27 -4.13
N THR A 46 -12.34 -9.67 -5.27
CA THR A 46 -13.11 -10.15 -6.41
C THR A 46 -12.74 -11.60 -6.66
N ALA A 47 -13.75 -12.46 -6.84
CA ALA A 47 -13.53 -13.87 -7.09
C ALA A 47 -12.69 -14.08 -8.36
N GLY A 48 -11.61 -14.84 -8.23
CA GLY A 48 -10.78 -15.23 -9.36
C GLY A 48 -11.44 -16.30 -10.22
N ASN A 49 -11.00 -16.45 -11.47
CA ASN A 49 -11.51 -17.49 -12.34
C ASN A 49 -10.99 -18.89 -11.95
N PHE A 50 -11.90 -19.74 -11.47
CA PHE A 50 -11.62 -21.13 -11.10
C PHE A 50 -10.94 -21.93 -12.22
N THR A 51 -11.47 -21.85 -13.45
CA THR A 51 -10.95 -22.60 -14.60
C THR A 51 -9.57 -22.13 -15.09
N ARG A 52 -9.17 -20.91 -14.72
CA ARG A 52 -7.86 -20.34 -15.09
C ARG A 52 -6.86 -20.35 -13.94
N ASN A 53 -7.21 -21.03 -12.83
CA ASN A 53 -6.39 -21.11 -11.64
C ASN A 53 -6.04 -19.72 -11.04
N GLU A 54 -6.95 -18.75 -11.11
CA GLU A 54 -6.79 -17.40 -10.53
C GLU A 54 -7.39 -17.29 -9.11
N SER A 55 -6.61 -16.79 -8.14
CA SER A 55 -7.06 -16.58 -6.75
C SER A 55 -8.05 -15.41 -6.61
N THR A 56 -8.80 -15.40 -5.51
CA THR A 56 -9.63 -14.25 -5.10
C THR A 56 -8.73 -13.16 -4.54
N SER A 57 -8.84 -11.92 -5.03
CA SER A 57 -7.91 -10.85 -4.63
C SER A 57 -8.52 -9.45 -4.65
N ALA A 58 -7.88 -8.53 -3.92
CA ALA A 58 -8.17 -7.10 -3.94
C ALA A 58 -6.87 -6.31 -4.21
N GLU A 59 -6.94 -5.28 -5.05
CA GLU A 59 -5.78 -4.48 -5.42
C GLU A 59 -5.96 -2.99 -5.11
N LEU A 60 -4.93 -2.39 -4.51
CA LEU A 60 -4.82 -0.95 -4.31
C LEU A 60 -3.50 -0.46 -4.90
N ASN A 61 -3.58 0.45 -5.87
CA ASN A 61 -2.39 1.09 -6.42
C ASN A 61 -2.56 2.61 -6.53
N ALA A 62 -1.45 3.33 -6.48
CA ALA A 62 -1.40 4.72 -6.92
C ALA A 62 0.00 5.03 -7.45
N SER A 63 0.07 5.94 -8.41
CA SER A 63 1.33 6.36 -9.03
C SER A 63 1.36 7.87 -9.22
N LYS A 64 2.55 8.41 -9.50
CA LYS A 64 2.78 9.86 -9.64
C LYS A 64 2.35 10.62 -8.38
N LEU A 65 2.60 10.00 -7.22
CA LEU A 65 2.19 10.54 -5.92
C LEU A 65 3.00 11.79 -5.53
N ASN A 66 4.25 11.83 -5.97
CA ASN A 66 5.11 13.01 -5.88
C ASN A 66 5.85 13.23 -7.21
N PRO A 67 6.26 14.47 -7.53
CA PRO A 67 7.17 14.74 -8.63
C PRO A 67 8.54 14.09 -8.36
N ARG A 68 9.25 13.78 -9.45
CA ARG A 68 10.67 13.42 -9.35
C ARG A 68 11.47 14.62 -8.83
N GLY A 69 12.53 14.35 -8.09
CA GLY A 69 13.48 15.37 -7.67
C GLY A 69 14.18 16.01 -8.86
N GLU A 70 14.67 17.23 -8.64
CA GLU A 70 15.57 17.90 -9.57
C GLU A 70 17.01 17.48 -9.27
N GLU A 71 17.76 17.20 -10.32
CA GLU A 71 19.22 17.01 -10.23
C GLU A 71 19.89 18.38 -10.34
N GLY A 72 20.92 18.62 -9.54
CA GLY A 72 21.62 19.90 -9.56
C GLY A 72 22.61 20.07 -8.43
N VAL A 73 23.28 21.23 -8.45
CA VAL A 73 24.09 21.73 -7.35
C VAL A 73 23.20 22.63 -6.49
N PHE A 74 23.20 22.38 -5.19
CA PHE A 74 22.42 23.11 -4.21
C PHE A 74 23.33 23.55 -3.08
N GLU A 75 23.05 24.73 -2.52
CA GLU A 75 23.76 25.29 -1.38
C GLU A 75 22.95 25.04 -0.10
N ALA A 76 23.60 24.60 0.97
CA ALA A 76 23.03 24.46 2.30
C ALA A 76 24.14 24.48 3.36
N ASP A 77 23.80 24.81 4.61
CA ASP A 77 24.78 24.84 5.70
C ASP A 77 25.14 23.43 6.21
N SER A 78 24.37 22.40 5.82
CA SER A 78 24.61 20.99 6.14
C SER A 78 23.93 20.04 5.15
N ALA A 79 24.38 18.78 5.11
CA ALA A 79 23.75 17.72 4.32
C ALA A 79 22.33 17.41 4.82
N GLU A 80 22.10 17.46 6.13
CA GLU A 80 20.78 17.26 6.74
C GLU A 80 19.80 18.35 6.31
N GLU A 81 20.24 19.60 6.30
CA GLU A 81 19.41 20.72 5.82
C GLU A 81 19.09 20.55 4.34
N LEU A 82 20.08 20.24 3.50
CA LEU A 82 19.86 20.02 2.07
C LEU A 82 18.87 18.87 1.83
N MET A 83 19.01 17.76 2.56
CA MET A 83 18.08 16.64 2.47
C MET A 83 16.66 17.07 2.83
N GLN A 84 16.47 17.84 3.90
CA GLN A 84 15.15 18.36 4.28
C GLN A 84 14.57 19.31 3.24
N GLN A 85 15.39 20.20 2.68
CA GLN A 85 14.96 21.10 1.61
C GLN A 85 14.47 20.32 0.38
N LEU A 86 15.23 19.30 -0.03
CA LEU A 86 14.86 18.44 -1.16
C LEU A 86 13.59 17.64 -0.86
N LEU A 87 13.44 17.03 0.31
CA LEU A 87 12.25 16.23 0.62
C LEU A 87 10.99 17.08 0.85
N ASN A 88 11.12 18.35 1.25
CA ASN A 88 10.00 19.23 1.53
C ASN A 88 9.61 20.19 0.38
N GLN A 89 10.11 19.94 -0.85
CA GLN A 89 9.72 20.74 -2.00
C GLN A 89 8.19 20.80 -2.16
N PRO A 90 7.63 21.94 -2.61
CA PRO A 90 6.19 22.08 -2.84
C PRO A 90 5.64 20.96 -3.73
N GLY A 91 4.61 20.27 -3.25
CA GLY A 91 3.98 19.15 -3.96
C GLY A 91 4.74 17.82 -3.90
N ALA A 92 5.85 17.72 -3.15
CA ALA A 92 6.67 16.51 -3.03
C ALA A 92 6.57 15.79 -1.68
N ARG A 93 5.56 16.14 -0.87
CA ARG A 93 5.41 15.71 0.53
C ARG A 93 4.32 14.65 0.75
N PHE A 94 3.75 14.09 -0.31
CA PHE A 94 2.78 13.01 -0.16
C PHE A 94 3.45 11.75 0.38
N GLY A 95 2.73 11.00 1.21
CA GLY A 95 3.12 9.72 1.78
C GLY A 95 3.98 9.84 3.03
N GLN A 96 4.10 11.05 3.59
CA GLN A 96 4.77 11.28 4.86
C GLN A 96 3.84 10.90 6.02
N GLY A 97 4.41 10.42 7.12
CA GLY A 97 3.63 10.04 8.31
C GLY A 97 3.02 8.64 8.30
N GLU A 98 2.02 8.37 9.12
CA GLU A 98 1.52 7.02 9.37
C GLU A 98 0.67 6.47 8.22
N TRP A 99 1.01 5.24 7.78
CA TRP A 99 0.23 4.47 6.81
C TRP A 99 -0.48 3.34 7.56
N VAL A 100 -1.80 3.40 7.62
CA VAL A 100 -2.64 2.39 8.27
C VAL A 100 -3.28 1.52 7.20
N TRP A 101 -2.89 0.25 7.17
CA TRP A 101 -3.50 -0.77 6.33
C TRP A 101 -4.51 -1.56 7.15
N THR A 102 -5.73 -1.68 6.64
CA THR A 102 -6.81 -2.39 7.31
C THR A 102 -7.33 -3.49 6.39
N VAL A 103 -7.41 -4.70 6.90
CA VAL A 103 -8.07 -5.84 6.25
C VAL A 103 -9.28 -6.21 7.10
N VAL A 104 -10.46 -6.27 6.47
CA VAL A 104 -11.71 -6.65 7.12
C VAL A 104 -12.32 -7.82 6.36
N ALA A 105 -12.47 -8.97 7.01
CA ALA A 105 -13.36 -10.03 6.55
C ALA A 105 -14.80 -9.54 6.79
N GLN A 106 -15.58 -9.37 5.72
CA GLN A 106 -16.93 -8.81 5.80
C GLN A 106 -17.99 -9.89 5.90
N ASP A 107 -17.84 -10.95 5.12
CA ASP A 107 -18.78 -12.05 5.01
C ASP A 107 -17.95 -13.35 4.92
N ALA A 108 -18.22 -14.29 5.83
CA ALA A 108 -17.69 -15.65 5.78
C ALA A 108 -18.67 -16.48 4.95
N ASP A 109 -18.17 -17.14 3.90
CA ASP A 109 -18.99 -17.95 3.02
C ASP A 109 -18.48 -19.42 2.97
N PRO A 110 -19.37 -20.42 3.14
CA PRO A 110 -20.81 -20.31 3.23
C PRO A 110 -21.31 -20.24 4.68
N ASP A 111 -22.25 -19.34 4.94
CA ASP A 111 -23.03 -19.30 6.17
C ASP A 111 -23.58 -20.68 6.58
N ALA A 112 -23.72 -20.89 7.90
CA ALA A 112 -24.39 -22.06 8.45
C ALA A 112 -25.80 -22.26 7.84
N PHE A 113 -26.00 -23.43 7.23
CA PHE A 113 -27.30 -23.84 6.66
C PHE A 113 -28.45 -23.86 7.68
N ILE A 114 -28.15 -24.02 8.98
CA ILE A 114 -29.13 -24.00 10.07
C ILE A 114 -28.80 -22.84 11.01
N PRO A 115 -29.73 -21.88 11.23
CA PRO A 115 -29.49 -20.77 12.15
C PRO A 115 -29.14 -21.26 13.57
N GLY A 116 -28.02 -20.80 14.11
CA GLY A 116 -27.54 -21.14 15.46
C GLY A 116 -26.65 -22.38 15.54
N THR A 117 -26.32 -23.03 14.42
CA THR A 117 -25.24 -24.03 14.37
C THR A 117 -23.88 -23.37 14.14
N ILE A 118 -22.82 -24.14 14.37
CA ILE A 118 -21.45 -23.71 14.08
C ILE A 118 -21.34 -23.41 12.58
N ASP A 119 -20.75 -22.27 12.26
CA ASP A 119 -20.38 -21.89 10.90
C ASP A 119 -19.45 -22.96 10.30
N PRO A 120 -19.76 -23.55 9.13
CA PRO A 120 -18.92 -24.57 8.54
C PRO A 120 -17.58 -24.02 8.01
N ASP A 121 -17.45 -22.71 7.78
CA ASP A 121 -16.17 -22.10 7.41
C ASP A 121 -15.46 -21.48 8.62
N GLU A 122 -14.12 -21.52 8.60
CA GLU A 122 -13.26 -20.81 9.55
C GLU A 122 -12.68 -19.53 8.92
N GLY A 123 -13.22 -19.14 7.75
CA GLY A 123 -12.71 -18.14 6.83
C GLY A 123 -11.52 -18.57 5.96
N ASN A 124 -11.09 -17.69 5.04
CA ASN A 124 -9.90 -17.91 4.22
C ASN A 124 -8.61 -17.36 4.85
N ASP A 125 -7.54 -18.16 4.79
CA ASP A 125 -6.16 -17.64 4.92
C ASP A 125 -5.90 -16.57 3.86
N TRP A 126 -5.08 -15.58 4.18
CA TRP A 126 -4.79 -14.47 3.27
C TRP A 126 -3.33 -14.01 3.32
N ASN A 127 -2.87 -13.47 2.19
CA ASN A 127 -1.57 -12.83 2.07
C ASN A 127 -1.74 -11.40 1.58
N LEU A 128 -1.13 -10.44 2.27
CA LEU A 128 -1.05 -9.06 1.82
C LEU A 128 0.39 -8.74 1.40
N LYS A 129 0.57 -8.46 0.11
CA LYS A 129 1.82 -7.95 -0.43
C LYS A 129 1.68 -6.47 -0.71
N ILE A 130 2.60 -5.67 -0.16
CA ILE A 130 2.67 -4.23 -0.40
C ILE A 130 4.05 -3.92 -0.98
N GLU A 131 4.08 -3.26 -2.13
CA GLU A 131 5.27 -2.71 -2.75
C GLU A 131 5.15 -1.18 -2.78
N ILE A 132 6.17 -0.49 -2.26
CA ILE A 132 6.23 0.97 -2.26
C ILE A 132 7.49 1.38 -3.01
N ARG A 133 7.31 2.19 -4.04
CA ARG A 133 8.41 2.73 -4.84
C ARG A 133 8.74 4.12 -4.33
N VAL A 134 10.00 4.30 -3.94
CA VAL A 134 10.50 5.55 -3.36
C VAL A 134 11.66 6.12 -4.16
N LEU A 135 11.87 7.42 -4.04
CA LEU A 135 13.05 8.13 -4.53
C LEU A 135 13.84 8.62 -3.32
N VAL A 136 15.09 8.18 -3.22
CA VAL A 136 16.02 8.58 -2.16
C VAL A 136 17.05 9.54 -2.77
N PRO A 137 17.08 10.82 -2.36
CA PRO A 137 18.11 11.74 -2.81
C PRO A 137 19.50 11.25 -2.39
N GLN A 138 20.49 11.41 -3.27
CA GLN A 138 21.89 11.12 -2.98
C GLN A 138 22.65 12.44 -3.04
N LEU A 139 23.36 12.76 -1.96
CA LEU A 139 24.13 14.00 -1.84
C LEU A 139 25.60 13.69 -2.08
N THR A 140 26.28 14.55 -2.81
CA THR A 140 27.72 14.49 -3.02
C THR A 140 28.26 15.90 -2.98
N GLU A 141 29.27 16.14 -2.16
CA GLU A 141 29.95 17.43 -2.10
C GLU A 141 30.69 17.69 -3.43
N VAL A 142 30.62 18.93 -3.88
CA VAL A 142 31.36 19.42 -5.05
C VAL A 142 32.29 20.53 -4.59
N ALA A 143 33.51 20.57 -5.13
CA ALA A 143 34.43 21.68 -4.87
C ALA A 143 34.07 22.85 -5.79
N GLU A 144 33.97 24.06 -5.24
CA GLU A 144 33.94 25.28 -6.04
C GLU A 144 35.35 25.60 -6.56
N GLU A 145 35.49 25.91 -7.86
CA GLU A 145 36.74 26.39 -8.47
C GLU A 145 36.96 27.90 -8.25
#